data_AF-A0A831NT71-F1
#
_entry.id   AF-A0A831NT71-F1
#
_cell.length_a   1.000
_cell.length_b   1.000
_cell.length_c   1.000
_cell.angle_alpha   90.00
_cell.angle_beta   90.00
_cell.angle_gamma   90.00
#
_symmetry.space_group_name_H-M   'P 1'
#
loop_
_entity.id
_entity.type
_entity.pdbx_description
1 polymer ?
#
loop_
_entity_poly.entity_id
_entity_poly.type
_entity_poly.pdbx_seq_one_letter_code
_entity_poly.pdbx_strand_id
1 'polypeptide(L)'
;VLMQELQDISAAVPLSEVLFVADAMTGQDAVTVAGKFNTDLEISGVVLTKMEGDARGGAALSVKKVTGKPIKFVGMGESLDALEVFHPDRAASRILGMGDVLSLIEKAEAVVDQKKARTLAKKIRKNTFTLEDFLEQIQQIKKMGNLEQLMGMIPGINKLKQVKDAPKPDAKELSKTEAIIRSMTKKERNHHQIINASRRQRIAKGSGTEVSEVNRVIKSYTMMLKMMKKFKGKSVAAKGGKRRKLPKGLVR
;
A
#
# COMPACT_ATOMS: atom_id res chain seq x y z
N VAL A 1 -29.81 0.90 35.63
CA VAL A 1 -28.85 0.05 36.37
C VAL A 1 -27.47 0.16 35.75
N LEU A 2 -27.19 -0.42 34.57
CA LEU A 2 -25.86 -0.36 33.94
C LEU A 2 -25.33 1.07 33.63
N MET A 3 -26.19 2.00 33.21
CA MET A 3 -25.76 3.40 33.00
C MET A 3 -25.39 4.11 34.30
N GLN A 4 -26.03 3.75 35.42
CA GLN A 4 -25.71 4.32 36.72
C GLN A 4 -24.33 3.84 37.17
N GLU A 5 -24.02 2.56 36.98
CA GLU A 5 -22.69 2.01 37.30
C GLU A 5 -21.58 2.71 36.51
N LEU A 6 -21.81 3.05 35.23
CA LEU A 6 -20.85 3.81 34.43
C LEU A 6 -20.65 5.24 34.97
N GLN A 7 -21.72 5.89 35.44
CA GLN A 7 -21.62 7.22 36.05
C GLN A 7 -20.83 7.16 37.37
N ASP A 8 -21.07 6.12 38.17
CA ASP A 8 -20.36 5.91 39.43
C ASP A 8 -18.85 5.67 39.17
N ILE A 9 -18.50 4.91 38.12
CA ILE A 9 -17.10 4.72 37.69
C ILE A 9 -16.48 6.03 37.23
N SER A 10 -17.20 6.81 36.42
CA SER A 10 -16.75 8.12 35.92
C SER A 10 -16.50 9.12 37.06
N ALA A 11 -17.32 9.06 38.12
CA ALA A 11 -17.15 9.89 39.31
C ALA A 11 -15.98 9.41 40.21
N ALA A 12 -15.71 8.10 40.25
CA ALA A 12 -14.67 7.53 41.10
C ALA A 12 -13.24 7.67 40.54
N VAL A 13 -13.09 7.82 39.22
CA VAL A 13 -11.78 7.82 38.54
C VAL A 13 -11.62 9.08 37.70
N PRO A 14 -10.48 9.79 37.76
CA PRO A 14 -10.22 10.91 36.87
C PRO A 14 -10.00 10.42 35.43
N LEU A 15 -11.01 10.57 34.58
CA LEU A 15 -10.93 10.21 33.17
C LEU A 15 -10.49 11.41 32.34
N SER A 16 -9.42 11.25 31.54
CA SER A 16 -9.01 12.28 30.57
C SER A 16 -9.87 12.25 29.30
N GLU A 17 -10.36 11.07 28.93
CA GLU A 17 -11.06 10.82 27.68
C GLU A 17 -12.11 9.72 27.88
N VAL A 18 -13.32 9.95 27.37
CA VAL A 18 -14.42 8.98 27.34
C VAL A 18 -14.81 8.79 25.88
N LEU A 19 -14.43 7.65 25.31
CA LEU A 19 -14.64 7.35 23.90
C LEU A 19 -15.86 6.44 23.70
N PHE A 20 -16.86 6.92 22.96
CA PHE A 20 -18.00 6.11 22.57
C PHE A 20 -17.66 5.28 21.34
N VAL A 21 -17.77 3.96 21.44
CA VAL A 21 -17.52 3.04 20.33
C VAL A 21 -18.85 2.66 19.70
N ALA A 22 -19.00 2.93 18.40
CA ALA A 22 -20.21 2.60 17.66
C ALA A 22 -19.89 1.80 16.39
N ASP A 23 -20.78 0.89 16.03
CA ASP A 23 -20.69 0.17 14.76
C ASP A 23 -21.33 1.02 13.64
N ALA A 24 -20.58 1.25 12.56
CA ALA A 24 -21.04 2.06 11.43
C ALA A 24 -22.19 1.40 10.66
N MET A 25 -22.43 0.10 10.84
CA MET A 25 -23.57 -0.61 10.25
C MET A 25 -24.90 -0.34 10.98
N THR A 26 -24.87 0.06 12.25
CA THR A 26 -26.07 0.13 13.09
C THR A 26 -26.97 1.35 12.83
N GLY A 27 -26.59 2.23 11.90
CA GLY A 27 -27.47 3.27 11.36
C GLY A 27 -28.04 4.22 12.44
N GLN A 28 -29.38 4.34 12.49
CA GLN A 28 -30.11 5.28 13.35
C GLN A 28 -30.13 4.87 14.83
N ASP A 29 -30.01 3.58 15.14
CA ASP A 29 -30.07 3.10 16.52
C ASP A 29 -28.81 3.51 17.28
N ALA A 30 -27.64 3.38 16.64
CA ALA A 30 -26.37 3.88 17.19
C ALA A 30 -26.41 5.37 17.50
N VAL A 31 -27.15 6.16 16.71
CA VAL A 31 -27.28 7.61 16.89
C VAL A 31 -28.08 7.94 18.16
N THR A 32 -29.17 7.21 18.39
CA THR A 32 -30.01 7.38 19.59
C THR A 32 -29.25 7.01 20.85
N VAL A 33 -28.53 5.88 20.81
CA VAL A 33 -27.69 5.42 21.93
C VAL A 33 -26.56 6.40 22.19
N ALA A 34 -25.86 6.87 21.15
CA ALA A 34 -24.78 7.86 21.27
C ALA A 34 -25.26 9.16 21.94
N GLY A 35 -26.46 9.64 21.58
CA GLY A 35 -27.07 10.80 22.21
C GLY A 35 -27.28 10.63 23.71
N LYS A 36 -27.83 9.48 24.12
CA LYS A 36 -28.06 9.18 25.54
C LYS A 36 -26.75 9.06 26.33
N PHE A 37 -25.75 8.37 25.78
CA PHE A 37 -24.43 8.27 26.39
C PHE A 37 -23.74 9.63 26.53
N ASN A 38 -23.87 10.49 25.53
CA ASN A 38 -23.30 11.84 25.59
C ASN A 38 -23.98 12.72 26.65
N THR A 39 -25.30 12.57 26.86
CA THR A 39 -26.01 13.29 27.93
C THR A 39 -25.61 12.77 29.31
N ASP A 40 -25.48 11.45 29.47
CA ASP A 40 -25.32 10.83 30.78
C ASP A 40 -23.86 10.79 31.28
N LEU A 41 -22.88 10.70 30.39
CA LEU A 41 -21.45 10.50 30.72
C LEU A 41 -20.52 11.57 30.11
N GLU A 42 -21.06 12.49 29.32
CA GLU A 42 -20.31 13.48 28.55
C GLU A 42 -19.10 12.90 27.81
N ILE A 43 -19.35 12.21 26.71
CA ILE A 43 -18.29 11.61 25.90
C ILE A 43 -17.37 12.70 25.31
N SER A 44 -16.08 12.43 25.20
CA SER A 44 -15.09 13.36 24.64
C SER A 44 -14.85 13.11 23.14
N GLY A 45 -15.13 11.90 22.66
CA GLY A 45 -14.98 11.54 21.27
C GLY A 45 -15.65 10.22 20.91
N VAL A 46 -15.63 9.91 19.61
CA VAL A 46 -16.27 8.72 19.04
C VAL A 46 -15.26 7.89 18.27
N VAL A 47 -15.39 6.57 18.35
CA VAL A 47 -14.71 5.59 17.50
C VAL A 47 -15.75 4.83 16.70
N LEU A 48 -15.61 4.80 15.37
CA LEU A 48 -16.52 4.06 14.49
C LEU A 48 -15.86 2.79 14.00
N THR A 49 -16.39 1.64 14.35
CA THR A 49 -15.92 0.35 13.85
C THR A 49 -16.64 -0.03 12.56
N LYS A 50 -16.07 -1.00 11.83
CA LYS A 50 -16.65 -1.56 10.62
C LYS A 50 -16.87 -0.50 9.53
N MET A 51 -15.87 0.33 9.25
CA MET A 51 -15.92 1.40 8.24
C MET A 51 -15.43 0.96 6.85
N GLU A 52 -15.19 -0.34 6.62
CA GLU A 52 -14.67 -0.93 5.38
C GLU A 52 -15.63 -0.94 4.17
N GLY A 53 -16.59 -0.01 4.07
CA GLY A 53 -17.52 0.07 2.94
C GLY A 53 -18.01 1.48 2.61
N ASP A 54 -18.26 1.72 1.32
CA ASP A 54 -18.61 3.06 0.78
C ASP A 54 -19.96 3.59 1.29
N ALA A 55 -20.89 2.70 1.65
CA ALA A 55 -22.23 3.06 2.10
C ALA A 55 -22.32 3.52 3.58
N ARG A 56 -21.21 3.57 4.32
CA ARG A 56 -21.23 3.70 5.80
C ARG A 56 -20.91 5.11 6.31
N GLY A 57 -20.65 6.07 5.41
CA GLY A 57 -20.35 7.46 5.78
C GLY A 57 -21.53 8.22 6.43
N GLY A 58 -22.77 7.75 6.24
CA GLY A 58 -23.95 8.33 6.88
C GLY A 58 -23.96 8.18 8.40
N ALA A 59 -23.43 7.07 8.94
CA ALA A 59 -23.35 6.85 10.37
C ALA A 59 -22.43 7.87 11.05
N ALA A 60 -21.29 8.19 10.42
CA ALA A 60 -20.35 9.20 10.91
C ALA A 60 -21.00 10.59 11.00
N LEU A 61 -21.75 10.98 9.97
CA LEU A 61 -22.46 12.26 9.96
C LEU A 61 -23.52 12.32 11.04
N SER A 62 -24.34 11.28 11.17
CA SER A 62 -25.44 11.24 12.14
C SER A 62 -24.94 11.26 13.59
N VAL A 63 -23.90 10.48 13.91
CA VAL A 63 -23.33 10.47 15.26
C VAL A 63 -22.68 11.81 15.58
N LYS A 64 -21.96 12.42 14.64
CA LYS A 64 -21.38 13.77 14.83
C LYS A 64 -22.48 14.81 15.05
N LYS A 65 -23.59 14.72 14.33
CA LYS A 65 -24.71 15.67 14.44
C LYS A 65 -25.41 15.57 15.79
N VAL A 66 -25.60 14.37 16.33
CA VAL A 66 -26.33 14.16 17.59
C VAL A 66 -25.44 14.36 18.81
N THR A 67 -24.21 13.86 18.79
CA THR A 67 -23.31 14.01 19.95
C THR A 67 -22.60 15.36 19.96
N GLY A 68 -22.35 15.97 18.80
CA GLY A 68 -21.50 17.15 18.66
C GLY A 68 -20.00 16.87 18.86
N LYS A 69 -19.62 15.66 19.29
CA LYS A 69 -18.25 15.30 19.67
C LYS A 69 -17.43 14.80 18.46
N PRO A 70 -16.10 14.99 18.43
CA PRO A 70 -15.28 14.58 17.29
C PRO A 70 -15.20 13.05 17.16
N ILE A 71 -15.20 12.55 15.92
CA ILE A 71 -14.80 11.17 15.64
C ILE A 71 -13.27 11.15 15.57
N LYS A 72 -12.64 10.35 16.43
CA LYS A 72 -11.18 10.30 16.57
C LYS A 72 -10.56 9.18 15.75
N PHE A 73 -11.18 8.00 15.78
CA PHE A 73 -10.66 6.80 15.11
C PHE A 73 -11.74 6.07 14.33
N VAL A 74 -11.32 5.29 13.34
CA VAL A 74 -12.14 4.38 12.56
C VAL A 74 -11.49 3.00 12.45
N GLY A 75 -12.28 1.95 12.66
CA GLY A 75 -11.86 0.58 12.40
C GLY A 75 -12.16 0.21 10.95
N MET A 76 -11.13 -0.07 10.16
CA MET A 76 -11.19 -0.44 8.75
C MET A 76 -11.09 -1.96 8.52
N GLY A 77 -11.14 -2.76 9.59
CA GLY A 77 -10.99 -4.21 9.55
C GLY A 77 -10.89 -4.82 10.94
N GLU A 78 -10.63 -6.13 10.99
CA GLU A 78 -10.60 -6.91 12.24
C GLU A 78 -9.19 -7.01 12.87
N SER A 79 -8.16 -6.66 12.11
CA SER A 79 -6.77 -6.75 12.56
C SER A 79 -6.39 -5.59 13.49
N LEU A 80 -5.41 -5.79 14.38
CA LEU A 80 -4.97 -4.77 15.35
C LEU A 80 -4.42 -3.50 14.68
N ASP A 81 -3.90 -3.63 13.47
CA ASP A 81 -3.39 -2.54 12.62
C ASP A 81 -4.47 -1.86 11.78
N ALA A 82 -5.73 -2.31 11.86
CA ALA A 82 -6.83 -1.74 11.09
C ALA A 82 -7.53 -0.56 11.79
N LEU A 83 -7.03 -0.10 12.94
CA LEU A 83 -7.52 1.12 13.61
C LEU A 83 -6.77 2.34 13.06
N GLU A 84 -7.48 3.20 12.34
CA GLU A 84 -6.94 4.39 11.70
C GLU A 84 -7.47 5.67 12.34
N VAL A 85 -6.72 6.77 12.22
CA VAL A 85 -7.20 8.11 12.59
C VAL A 85 -8.31 8.52 11.64
N PHE A 86 -9.39 9.11 12.18
CA PHE A 86 -10.48 9.59 11.34
C PHE A 86 -10.08 10.88 10.60
N HIS A 87 -10.21 10.84 9.28
CA HIS A 87 -10.01 11.99 8.40
C HIS A 87 -11.34 12.36 7.73
N PRO A 88 -11.97 13.49 8.10
CA PRO A 88 -13.25 13.93 7.53
C PRO A 88 -13.21 14.06 6.00
N ASP A 89 -12.10 14.57 5.45
CA ASP A 89 -11.92 14.76 4.00
C ASP A 89 -11.95 13.44 3.23
N ARG A 90 -11.35 12.38 3.80
CA ARG A 90 -11.37 11.03 3.21
C ARG A 90 -12.76 10.42 3.27
N ALA A 91 -13.44 10.57 4.40
CA ALA A 91 -14.81 10.08 4.58
C ALA A 91 -15.77 10.76 3.59
N ALA A 92 -15.69 12.10 3.47
CA ALA A 92 -16.47 12.86 2.51
C ALA A 92 -16.17 12.44 1.05
N SER A 93 -14.90 12.26 0.71
CA SER A 93 -14.49 11.84 -0.63
C SER A 93 -15.01 10.44 -1.00
N ARG A 94 -15.03 9.50 -0.05
CA ARG A 94 -15.62 8.16 -0.25
C ARG A 94 -17.14 8.24 -0.47
N ILE A 95 -17.85 9.03 0.35
CA ILE A 95 -19.31 9.25 0.19
C ILE A 95 -19.63 9.88 -1.17
N LEU A 96 -18.82 10.86 -1.61
CA LEU A 96 -19.00 11.55 -2.88
C LEU A 96 -18.53 10.72 -4.10
N GLY A 97 -18.09 9.48 -3.91
CA GLY A 97 -17.55 8.64 -4.98
C GLY A 97 -16.24 9.16 -5.60
N MET A 98 -15.61 10.16 -4.96
CA MET A 98 -14.31 10.74 -5.33
C MET A 98 -13.12 10.02 -4.66
N GLY A 99 -13.38 8.87 -4.01
CA GLY A 99 -12.45 8.11 -3.17
C GLY A 99 -11.15 7.63 -3.85
N ASP A 100 -10.97 7.86 -5.14
CA ASP A 100 -9.78 7.45 -5.88
C ASP A 100 -8.67 8.53 -5.89
N VAL A 101 -8.99 9.82 -5.78
CA VAL A 101 -7.97 10.88 -5.98
C VAL A 101 -7.08 11.06 -4.75
N LEU A 102 -7.66 11.09 -3.55
CA LEU A 102 -6.88 11.20 -2.29
C LEU A 102 -6.17 9.90 -1.95
N SER A 103 -6.79 8.75 -2.20
CA SER A 103 -6.13 7.43 -2.08
C SER A 103 -4.93 7.31 -3.01
N LEU A 104 -4.98 7.89 -4.21
CA LEU A 104 -3.84 7.97 -5.14
C LEU A 104 -2.75 8.92 -4.64
N ILE A 105 -3.11 10.02 -3.96
CA ILE A 105 -2.15 10.98 -3.39
C ILE A 105 -1.48 10.39 -2.14
N GLU A 106 -2.24 9.72 -1.26
CA GLU A 106 -1.71 9.06 -0.07
C GLU A 106 -0.95 7.78 -0.41
N LYS A 107 -1.36 7.01 -1.42
CA LYS A 107 -0.55 5.92 -1.98
C LYS A 107 0.68 6.46 -2.71
N ALA A 108 0.64 7.65 -3.31
CA ALA A 108 1.81 8.30 -3.88
C ALA A 108 2.78 8.80 -2.79
N GLU A 109 2.27 9.27 -1.65
CA GLU A 109 3.07 9.70 -0.49
C GLU A 109 3.62 8.52 0.32
N ALA A 110 2.85 7.43 0.48
CA ALA A 110 3.24 6.23 1.23
C ALA A 110 4.14 5.27 0.43
N VAL A 111 4.08 5.27 -0.92
CA VAL A 111 4.87 4.33 -1.75
C VAL A 111 6.04 5.01 -2.47
N VAL A 112 6.16 6.34 -2.46
CA VAL A 112 7.27 6.99 -3.17
C VAL A 112 7.94 8.05 -2.33
N ASP A 113 8.95 7.60 -1.59
CA ASP A 113 10.11 8.40 -1.22
C ASP A 113 10.69 9.01 -2.52
N GLN A 114 10.24 10.22 -2.87
CA GLN A 114 10.58 10.89 -4.14
C GLN A 114 12.09 10.97 -4.35
N LYS A 115 12.87 10.99 -3.27
CA LYS A 115 14.33 10.93 -3.32
C LYS A 115 14.79 9.54 -3.77
N LYS A 116 14.26 8.44 -3.21
CA LYS A 116 14.56 7.07 -3.65
C LYS A 116 14.11 6.77 -5.07
N ALA A 117 12.94 7.23 -5.51
CA ALA A 117 12.54 7.07 -6.90
C ALA A 117 13.46 7.84 -7.86
N ARG A 118 13.88 9.07 -7.50
CA ARG A 118 14.84 9.84 -8.30
C ARG A 118 16.23 9.19 -8.31
N THR A 119 16.71 8.63 -7.20
CA THR A 119 18.00 7.92 -7.16
C THR A 119 17.95 6.62 -7.95
N LEU A 120 16.87 5.85 -7.84
CA LEU A 120 16.62 4.64 -8.62
C LEU A 120 16.58 4.98 -10.13
N ALA A 121 15.81 5.99 -10.53
CA ALA A 121 15.77 6.45 -11.92
C ALA A 121 17.15 6.91 -12.43
N LYS A 122 17.95 7.60 -11.59
CA LYS A 122 19.34 7.96 -11.91
C LYS A 122 20.24 6.73 -12.06
N LYS A 123 20.14 5.73 -11.17
CA LYS A 123 20.92 4.48 -11.24
C LYS A 123 20.57 3.66 -12.48
N ILE A 124 19.29 3.56 -12.82
CA ILE A 124 18.80 2.91 -14.04
C ILE A 124 19.35 3.63 -15.28
N ARG A 125 19.27 4.97 -15.31
CA ARG A 125 19.85 5.78 -16.40
C ARG A 125 21.36 5.58 -16.54
N LYS A 126 22.09 5.47 -15.44
CA LYS A 126 23.54 5.27 -15.40
C LYS A 126 23.98 3.81 -15.58
N ASN A 127 23.06 2.85 -15.75
CA ASN A 127 23.35 1.41 -15.80
C ASN A 127 24.05 0.88 -14.53
N THR A 128 23.92 1.54 -13.39
CA THR A 128 24.57 1.15 -12.13
C THR A 128 23.62 0.40 -11.21
N PHE A 129 22.62 -0.28 -11.78
CA PHE A 129 21.62 -1.03 -11.02
C PHE A 129 22.22 -2.39 -10.61
N THR A 130 22.39 -2.62 -9.31
CA THR A 130 23.07 -3.78 -8.73
C THR A 130 22.09 -4.81 -8.15
N LEU A 131 22.57 -5.98 -7.73
CA LEU A 131 21.74 -6.94 -6.99
C LEU A 131 21.37 -6.44 -5.59
N GLU A 132 22.13 -5.49 -5.03
CA GLU A 132 21.77 -4.81 -3.78
C GLU A 132 20.49 -3.98 -3.97
N ASP A 133 20.45 -3.19 -5.06
CA ASP A 133 19.26 -2.41 -5.41
C ASP A 133 18.06 -3.33 -5.67
N PHE A 134 18.31 -4.50 -6.29
CA PHE A 134 17.27 -5.50 -6.52
C PHE A 134 16.70 -6.08 -5.22
N LEU A 135 17.56 -6.36 -4.24
CA LEU A 135 17.17 -6.83 -2.91
C LEU A 135 16.27 -5.81 -2.20
N GLU A 136 16.64 -4.52 -2.23
CA GLU A 136 15.85 -3.44 -1.65
C GLU A 136 14.44 -3.39 -2.25
N GLN A 137 14.31 -3.56 -3.56
CA GLN A 137 13.01 -3.57 -4.25
C GLN A 137 12.15 -4.77 -3.82
N ILE A 138 12.73 -5.96 -3.69
CA ILE A 138 12.01 -7.15 -3.23
C ILE A 138 11.49 -6.94 -1.80
N GLN A 139 12.29 -6.33 -0.93
CA GLN A 139 11.88 -6.03 0.45
C GLN A 139 10.77 -5.00 0.53
N GLN A 140 10.78 -3.98 -0.34
CA GLN A 140 9.68 -3.02 -0.44
C GLN A 140 8.38 -3.70 -0.86
N ILE A 141 8.43 -4.58 -1.85
CA ILE A 141 7.26 -5.35 -2.32
C ILE A 141 6.72 -6.25 -1.20
N LYS A 142 7.62 -6.93 -0.47
CA LYS A 142 7.24 -7.79 0.67
C LYS A 142 6.57 -7.01 1.81
N LYS A 143 7.02 -5.77 2.09
CA LYS A 143 6.41 -4.89 3.10
C LYS A 143 5.00 -4.44 2.76
N MET A 144 4.67 -4.35 1.47
CA MET A 144 3.34 -3.93 1.03
C MET A 144 2.27 -5.04 1.16
N GLY A 145 2.67 -6.28 1.48
CA GLY A 145 1.78 -7.36 1.96
C GLY A 145 0.82 -7.97 0.93
N ASN A 146 0.29 -7.18 -0.01
CA ASN A 146 -0.74 -7.63 -0.95
C ASN A 146 -0.23 -7.62 -2.42
N LEU A 147 0.51 -8.65 -2.79
CA LEU A 147 0.96 -8.85 -4.18
C LEU A 147 -0.21 -9.03 -5.16
N GLU A 148 -1.33 -9.55 -4.69
CA GLU A 148 -2.51 -9.84 -5.50
C GLU A 148 -3.21 -8.55 -5.98
N GLN A 149 -3.28 -7.54 -5.10
CA GLN A 149 -3.74 -6.20 -5.44
C GLN A 149 -2.79 -5.49 -6.41
N LEU A 150 -1.46 -5.60 -6.22
CA LEU A 150 -0.48 -4.97 -7.12
C LEU A 150 -0.53 -5.56 -8.54
N MET A 151 -0.76 -6.87 -8.69
CA MET A 151 -0.98 -7.50 -9.99
C MET A 151 -2.27 -7.03 -10.69
N GLY A 152 -3.29 -6.66 -9.92
CA GLY A 152 -4.54 -6.09 -10.44
C GLY A 152 -4.37 -4.71 -11.07
N MET A 153 -3.29 -3.99 -10.73
CA MET A 153 -3.07 -2.61 -11.17
C MET A 153 -2.12 -2.47 -12.37
N ILE A 154 -1.50 -3.56 -12.85
CA ILE A 154 -0.58 -3.51 -14.01
C ILE A 154 -1.38 -3.52 -15.32
N PRO A 155 -1.31 -2.45 -16.15
CA PRO A 155 -2.00 -2.41 -17.44
C PRO A 155 -1.50 -3.53 -18.36
N GLY A 156 -2.41 -4.37 -18.84
CA GLY A 156 -2.10 -5.47 -19.77
C GLY A 156 -1.95 -6.86 -19.14
N ILE A 157 -1.86 -7.00 -17.81
CA ILE A 157 -1.84 -8.32 -17.13
C ILE A 157 -3.23 -8.95 -17.01
N ASN A 158 -4.32 -8.16 -17.11
CA ASN A 158 -5.68 -8.73 -17.16
C ASN A 158 -5.92 -9.65 -18.38
N LYS A 159 -5.13 -9.52 -19.46
CA LYS A 159 -5.14 -10.46 -20.58
C LYS A 159 -4.29 -11.72 -20.33
N LEU A 160 -3.34 -11.67 -19.40
CA LEU A 160 -2.52 -12.82 -18.97
C LEU A 160 -3.15 -13.63 -17.83
N LYS A 161 -4.07 -13.05 -17.05
CA LYS A 161 -4.84 -13.78 -16.02
C LYS A 161 -5.70 -14.93 -16.58
N GLN A 162 -5.99 -14.95 -17.88
CA GLN A 162 -6.68 -16.07 -18.55
C GLN A 162 -5.75 -17.26 -18.84
N VAL A 163 -4.44 -17.12 -18.65
CA VAL A 163 -3.49 -18.22 -18.77
C VAL A 163 -3.37 -18.86 -17.38
N LYS A 164 -3.99 -20.04 -17.21
CA LYS A 164 -3.98 -20.82 -15.96
C LYS A 164 -2.57 -21.13 -15.41
N ASP A 165 -1.54 -21.01 -16.25
CA ASP A 165 -0.14 -21.30 -15.95
C ASP A 165 0.77 -20.07 -15.73
N ALA A 166 0.21 -18.87 -15.56
CA ALA A 166 1.04 -17.72 -15.21
C ALA A 166 1.56 -17.86 -13.76
N PRO A 167 2.89 -17.78 -13.51
CA PRO A 167 3.46 -17.94 -12.18
C PRO A 167 2.91 -16.85 -11.26
N LYS A 168 2.06 -17.27 -10.31
CA LYS A 168 1.63 -16.41 -9.22
C LYS A 168 2.88 -16.05 -8.41
N PRO A 169 3.19 -14.77 -8.20
CA PRO A 169 4.29 -14.40 -7.34
C PRO A 169 3.93 -14.77 -5.90
N ASP A 170 4.43 -15.93 -5.47
CA ASP A 170 4.25 -16.45 -4.12
C ASP A 170 5.18 -15.68 -3.17
N ALA A 171 4.65 -15.26 -2.01
CA ALA A 171 5.43 -14.64 -0.95
C ALA A 171 6.61 -15.54 -0.50
N LYS A 172 6.45 -16.86 -0.64
CA LYS A 172 7.52 -17.85 -0.39
C LYS A 172 8.64 -17.74 -1.42
N GLU A 173 8.34 -17.56 -2.71
CA GLU A 173 9.35 -17.39 -3.75
C GLU A 173 10.14 -16.08 -3.58
N LEU A 174 9.48 -15.00 -3.17
CA LEU A 174 10.16 -13.74 -2.86
C LEU A 174 11.10 -13.89 -1.66
N SER A 175 10.66 -14.60 -0.62
CA SER A 175 11.50 -14.87 0.56
C SER A 175 12.69 -15.76 0.22
N LYS A 176 12.53 -16.76 -0.65
CA LYS A 176 13.64 -17.56 -1.18
C LYS A 176 14.63 -16.71 -1.98
N THR A 177 14.12 -15.83 -2.85
CA THR A 177 14.96 -14.93 -3.64
C THR A 177 15.76 -13.98 -2.74
N GLU A 178 15.12 -13.45 -1.69
CA GLU A 178 15.78 -12.66 -0.65
C GLU A 178 16.92 -13.44 0.02
N ALA A 179 16.67 -14.68 0.45
CA ALA A 179 17.67 -15.54 1.09
C ALA A 179 18.88 -15.82 0.16
N ILE A 180 18.63 -16.08 -1.12
CA ILE A 180 19.67 -16.29 -2.14
C ILE A 180 20.56 -15.05 -2.29
N ILE A 181 19.97 -13.86 -2.41
CA ILE A 181 20.75 -12.62 -2.58
C ILE A 181 21.52 -12.27 -1.29
N ARG A 182 20.93 -12.50 -0.11
CA ARG A 182 21.61 -12.28 1.18
C ARG A 182 22.82 -13.19 1.38
N SER A 183 22.81 -14.37 0.76
CA SER A 183 23.93 -15.34 0.78
C SER A 183 25.10 -14.94 -0.15
N MET A 184 24.97 -13.82 -0.88
CA MET A 184 26.03 -13.25 -1.69
C MET A 184 26.86 -12.22 -0.92
N THR A 185 28.16 -12.19 -1.21
CA THR A 185 29.07 -11.15 -0.73
C THR A 185 28.74 -9.79 -1.37
N LYS A 186 29.13 -8.69 -0.72
CA LYS A 186 28.94 -7.32 -1.26
C LYS A 186 29.59 -7.16 -2.65
N LYS A 187 30.74 -7.80 -2.88
CA LYS A 187 31.42 -7.81 -4.19
C LYS A 187 30.58 -8.47 -5.27
N GLU A 188 29.97 -9.61 -4.97
CA GLU A 188 29.09 -10.34 -5.89
C GLU A 188 27.78 -9.60 -6.16
N ARG A 189 27.21 -8.93 -5.13
CA ARG A 189 25.99 -8.13 -5.29
C ARG A 189 26.20 -6.92 -6.19
N ASN A 190 27.36 -6.27 -6.08
CA ASN A 190 27.72 -5.15 -6.95
C ASN A 190 28.09 -5.60 -8.36
N HIS A 191 28.69 -6.79 -8.51
CA HIS A 191 29.20 -7.31 -9.78
C HIS A 191 28.75 -8.75 -10.03
N HIS A 192 27.50 -8.94 -10.47
CA HIS A 192 26.92 -10.25 -10.72
C HIS A 192 27.70 -11.14 -11.71
N GLN A 193 28.52 -10.56 -12.59
CA GLN A 193 29.31 -11.29 -13.60
C GLN A 193 30.39 -12.18 -13.00
N ILE A 194 30.86 -11.90 -11.77
CA ILE A 194 31.89 -12.71 -11.12
C ILE A 194 31.35 -14.03 -10.55
N ILE A 195 30.03 -14.23 -10.57
CA ILE A 195 29.34 -15.39 -9.98
C ILE A 195 29.49 -16.62 -10.91
N ASN A 196 30.62 -17.32 -10.73
CA ASN A 196 30.93 -18.60 -11.36
C ASN A 196 30.25 -19.80 -10.68
N ALA A 197 30.42 -21.00 -11.22
CA ALA A 197 29.78 -22.23 -10.71
C ALA A 197 30.09 -22.50 -9.23
N SER A 198 31.36 -22.36 -8.81
CA SER A 198 31.78 -22.54 -7.41
C SER A 198 31.06 -21.56 -6.46
N ARG A 199 30.95 -20.28 -6.84
CA ARG A 199 30.20 -19.28 -6.06
C ARG A 199 28.71 -19.61 -5.98
N ARG A 200 28.10 -20.13 -7.07
CA ARG A 200 26.69 -20.54 -7.06
C ARG A 200 26.43 -21.70 -6.11
N GLN A 201 27.34 -22.67 -6.05
CA GLN A 201 27.26 -23.77 -5.07
C GLN A 201 27.35 -23.26 -3.63
N ARG A 202 28.25 -22.31 -3.36
CA ARG A 202 28.36 -21.68 -2.03
C ARG A 202 27.09 -20.92 -1.66
N ILE A 203 26.56 -20.12 -2.59
CA ILE A 203 25.32 -19.34 -2.37
C ILE A 203 24.16 -20.28 -2.08
N ALA A 204 23.97 -21.32 -2.91
CA ALA A 204 22.93 -22.33 -2.74
C ALA A 204 22.95 -22.99 -1.36
N LYS A 205 24.15 -23.41 -0.90
CA LYS A 205 24.35 -23.95 0.46
C LYS A 205 24.03 -22.91 1.54
N GLY A 206 24.42 -21.66 1.36
CA GLY A 206 24.17 -20.58 2.32
C GLY A 206 22.69 -20.17 2.42
N SER A 207 21.93 -20.29 1.33
CA SER A 207 20.50 -19.97 1.31
C SER A 207 19.58 -21.16 1.56
N GLY A 208 20.12 -22.38 1.67
CA GLY A 208 19.32 -23.60 1.80
C GLY A 208 18.52 -23.93 0.53
N THR A 209 19.04 -23.56 -0.64
CA THR A 209 18.36 -23.71 -1.95
C THR A 209 19.22 -24.51 -2.91
N GLU A 210 18.68 -24.85 -4.08
CA GLU A 210 19.43 -25.51 -5.14
C GLU A 210 20.22 -24.52 -6.02
N VAL A 211 21.25 -25.02 -6.71
CA VAL A 211 22.00 -24.24 -7.71
C VAL A 211 21.11 -23.81 -8.88
N SER A 212 20.09 -24.62 -9.22
CA SER A 212 19.07 -24.32 -10.21
C SER A 212 18.28 -23.05 -9.86
N GLU A 213 17.90 -22.90 -8.59
CA GLU A 213 17.19 -21.72 -8.07
C GLU A 213 18.08 -20.47 -8.12
N VAL A 214 19.36 -20.60 -7.74
CA VAL A 214 20.33 -19.49 -7.85
C VAL A 214 20.50 -19.03 -9.30
N ASN A 215 20.55 -19.96 -10.25
CA ASN A 215 20.60 -19.64 -11.69
C ASN A 215 19.35 -18.88 -12.14
N ARG A 216 18.17 -19.27 -11.64
CA ARG A 216 16.90 -18.63 -11.96
C ARG A 216 16.88 -17.18 -11.50
N VAL A 217 17.35 -16.91 -10.28
CA VAL A 217 17.45 -15.53 -9.74
C VAL A 217 18.38 -14.67 -10.58
N ILE A 218 19.58 -15.16 -10.92
CA ILE A 218 20.54 -14.43 -11.76
C ILE A 218 19.96 -14.18 -13.16
N LYS A 219 19.23 -15.15 -13.72
CA LYS A 219 18.56 -15.01 -15.02
C LYS A 219 17.45 -13.96 -14.98
N SER A 220 16.61 -13.94 -13.93
CA SER A 220 15.57 -12.93 -13.74
C SER A 220 16.17 -11.52 -13.62
N TYR A 221 17.22 -11.36 -12.82
CA TYR A 221 17.94 -10.09 -12.69
C TYR A 221 18.56 -9.62 -14.03
N THR A 222 19.22 -10.51 -14.77
CA THR A 222 19.82 -10.15 -16.07
C THR A 222 18.76 -9.85 -17.14
N MET A 223 17.61 -10.53 -17.12
CA MET A 223 16.48 -10.22 -17.98
C MET A 223 15.92 -8.82 -17.68
N MET A 224 15.78 -8.48 -16.41
CA MET A 224 15.36 -7.14 -15.98
C MET A 224 16.36 -6.07 -16.43
N LEU A 225 17.67 -6.29 -16.27
CA LEU A 225 18.70 -5.39 -16.80
C LEU A 225 18.58 -5.20 -18.32
N LYS A 226 18.31 -6.27 -19.07
CA LYS A 226 18.09 -6.21 -20.52
C LYS A 226 16.84 -5.40 -20.87
N MET A 227 15.74 -5.58 -20.14
CA MET A 227 14.52 -4.79 -20.32
C MET A 227 14.77 -3.30 -20.02
N MET A 228 15.42 -2.98 -18.89
CA MET A 228 15.77 -1.61 -18.52
C MET A 228 16.64 -0.94 -19.59
N LYS A 229 17.62 -1.66 -20.15
CA LYS A 229 18.43 -1.17 -21.28
C LYS A 229 17.59 -0.90 -22.53
N LYS A 230 16.60 -1.75 -22.85
CA LYS A 230 15.69 -1.55 -23.98
C LYS A 230 14.77 -0.34 -23.79
N PHE A 231 14.32 -0.08 -22.55
CA PHE A 231 13.53 1.11 -22.22
C PHE A 231 14.35 2.41 -22.29
N LYS A 232 15.67 2.36 -22.00
CA LYS A 232 16.58 3.50 -22.19
C LYS A 232 16.67 3.97 -23.66
N GLY A 233 16.47 3.06 -24.63
CA GLY A 233 16.52 3.34 -26.07
C GLY A 233 15.19 3.81 -26.69
N LYS A 234 14.07 3.64 -25.99
CA LYS A 234 12.76 4.20 -26.37
C LYS A 234 12.36 5.24 -25.34
N SER A 235 13.10 6.34 -25.31
CA SER A 235 12.61 7.55 -24.67
C SER A 235 11.18 7.80 -25.10
N VAL A 236 10.32 7.98 -24.10
CA VAL A 236 8.91 8.43 -24.15
C VAL A 236 8.75 9.81 -24.83
N ALA A 237 9.75 10.28 -25.58
CA ALA A 237 9.79 11.52 -26.34
C ALA A 237 9.32 11.40 -27.81
N ALA A 238 8.88 10.22 -28.29
CA ALA A 238 8.53 10.03 -29.71
C ALA A 238 7.09 9.55 -29.98
N LYS A 239 6.17 9.59 -28.99
CA LYS A 239 4.76 9.22 -29.21
C LYS A 239 3.72 10.16 -28.60
N GLY A 240 4.08 11.41 -28.29
CA GLY A 240 3.18 12.43 -27.73
C GLY A 240 2.99 13.67 -28.59
N GLY A 241 3.43 13.67 -29.85
CA GLY A 241 3.48 14.90 -30.66
C GLY A 241 3.26 14.69 -32.14
N LYS A 242 2.20 13.98 -32.54
CA LYS A 242 1.63 14.27 -33.87
C LYS A 242 1.06 15.69 -33.78
N ARG A 243 1.86 16.69 -34.16
CA ARG A 243 1.41 18.05 -34.48
C ARG A 243 0.14 17.93 -35.31
N ARG A 244 -1.02 18.17 -34.70
CA ARG A 244 -2.25 18.50 -35.43
C ARG A 244 -1.90 19.75 -36.23
N LYS A 245 -1.77 19.61 -37.56
CA LYS A 245 -1.70 20.77 -38.44
C LYS A 245 -2.97 21.59 -38.17
N LEU A 246 -2.80 22.84 -37.76
CA LEU A 246 -3.90 23.80 -37.71
C LEU A 246 -4.51 23.90 -39.11
N PRO A 247 -5.84 23.88 -39.26
CA PRO A 247 -6.48 24.12 -40.55
C PRO A 247 -6.08 25.50 -41.07
N LYS A 248 -5.63 25.56 -42.33
CA LYS A 248 -5.33 26.82 -43.02
C LYS A 248 -6.65 27.59 -43.16
N GLY A 249 -6.77 28.72 -42.47
CA GLY A 249 -7.97 29.56 -42.51
C GLY A 249 -8.20 30.48 -41.29
N LEU A 250 -7.36 30.40 -40.24
CA LEU A 250 -7.48 31.25 -39.04
C LEU A 250 -6.19 32.01 -38.72
N VAL A 251 -5.62 32.66 -39.74
CA VAL A 251 -4.74 33.81 -39.56
C VAL A 251 -5.31 34.90 -40.47
N ARG A 252 -5.61 36.06 -39.86
CA ARG A 252 -6.13 37.27 -40.53
C ARG A 252 -5.30 37.65 -41.75
#